data_AF-A0A661I3N7-F1
#
_entry.id   AF-A0A661I3N7-F1
#
_cell.length_a   1.000
_cell.length_b   1.000
_cell.length_c   1.000
_cell.angle_alpha   90.00
_cell.angle_beta   90.00
_cell.angle_gamma   90.00
#
_symmetry.space_group_name_H-M   'P 1'
#
loop_
_entity.id
_entity.type
_entity.pdbx_description
1 polymer ?
#
loop_
_entity_poly.entity_id
_entity_poly.type
_entity_poly.pdbx_seq_one_letter_code
_entity_poly.pdbx_strand_id
1 'polypeptide(L)'
;MKTFSFLGETPTIALRKAQNQCGEDAIVIYTKKISTKSRTSEDMYEILVGLDSEHQDEVKTQVIQPSVQSEHNVNTQFVDYRAEILKMQQSIEQVQKSIWVPKSQLFDLTIPP
;
A
#
# COMPACT_ATOMS: atom_id res chain seq x y z
N MET A 1 1.09 10.11 11.17
CA MET A 1 -0.28 9.72 10.75
C MET A 1 -1.29 9.80 11.91
N LYS A 2 -2.33 10.64 11.77
CA LYS A 2 -3.47 10.76 12.69
C LYS A 2 -4.75 10.36 11.97
N THR A 3 -5.58 9.52 12.57
CA THR A 3 -6.82 9.01 11.94
C THR A 3 -8.08 9.58 12.60
N PHE A 4 -9.12 9.85 11.79
CA PHE A 4 -10.41 10.39 12.22
C PHE A 4 -11.56 9.55 11.66
N SER A 5 -12.64 9.39 12.44
CA SER A 5 -13.86 8.70 12.02
C SER A 5 -15.00 9.70 11.85
N PHE A 6 -15.75 9.58 10.75
CA PHE A 6 -16.89 10.43 10.43
C PHE A 6 -18.11 9.60 10.05
N LEU A 7 -19.28 10.05 10.51
CA LEU A 7 -20.56 9.39 10.30
C LEU A 7 -21.52 10.22 9.45
N GLY A 8 -22.29 9.55 8.59
CA GLY A 8 -23.36 10.17 7.81
C GLY A 8 -24.34 9.16 7.24
N GLU A 9 -25.54 9.62 6.91
CA GLU A 9 -26.61 8.80 6.30
C GLU A 9 -26.22 8.25 4.90
N THR A 10 -25.32 8.96 4.22
CA THR A 10 -24.72 8.50 2.96
C THR A 10 -23.20 8.65 3.01
N PRO A 11 -22.46 7.85 2.22
CA PRO A 11 -21.01 7.98 2.13
C PRO A 11 -20.58 9.40 1.74
N THR A 12 -21.33 10.04 0.85
CA THR A 12 -21.06 11.41 0.39
C THR A 12 -21.20 12.43 1.52
N ILE A 13 -22.20 12.30 2.38
CA ILE A 13 -22.38 13.18 3.53
C ILE A 13 -21.24 12.99 4.53
N ALA A 14 -20.87 11.74 4.82
CA ALA A 14 -19.75 11.44 5.70
C ALA A 14 -18.45 12.02 5.13
N LEU A 15 -18.21 11.85 3.82
CA LEU A 15 -17.03 12.36 3.12
C LEU A 15 -16.94 13.88 3.15
N ARG A 16 -18.06 14.57 2.91
CA ARG A 16 -18.13 16.02 2.98
C ARG A 16 -17.81 16.54 4.38
N LYS A 17 -18.28 15.85 5.44
CA LYS A 17 -17.93 16.20 6.83
C LYS A 17 -16.44 16.02 7.09
N ALA A 18 -15.85 14.94 6.59
CA ALA A 18 -14.42 14.70 6.72
C ALA A 18 -13.59 15.77 5.99
N GLN A 19 -13.93 16.10 4.75
CA GLN A 19 -13.25 17.14 3.97
C GLN A 19 -13.34 18.51 4.67
N ASN A 20 -14.50 18.86 5.21
CA ASN A 20 -14.68 20.13 5.92
C ASN A 20 -13.81 20.24 7.20
N GLN A 21 -13.49 19.12 7.86
CA GLN A 21 -12.66 19.13 9.07
C GLN A 21 -11.17 18.89 8.79
N CYS A 22 -10.85 18.03 7.84
CA CYS A 22 -9.49 17.55 7.59
C CYS A 22 -8.80 18.25 6.41
N GLY A 23 -9.54 18.95 5.56
CA GLY A 23 -9.02 19.53 4.32
C GLY A 23 -8.99 18.51 3.17
N GLU A 24 -8.38 18.94 2.05
CA GLU A 24 -8.29 18.13 0.82
C GLU A 24 -7.21 17.04 0.90
N ASP A 25 -6.16 17.27 1.69
CA ASP A 25 -5.01 16.35 1.82
C ASP A 25 -5.30 15.08 2.64
N ALA A 26 -6.54 14.91 3.08
CA ALA A 26 -6.96 13.80 3.92
C ALA A 26 -7.26 12.56 3.08
N ILE A 27 -6.64 11.42 3.40
CA ILE A 27 -6.79 10.18 2.63
C ILE A 27 -7.82 9.27 3.29
N VAL A 28 -8.80 8.81 2.51
CA VAL A 28 -9.80 7.83 2.99
C VAL A 28 -9.15 6.45 3.12
N ILE A 29 -9.15 5.92 4.34
CA ILE A 29 -8.60 4.59 4.67
C ILE A 29 -9.67 3.51 4.48
N TYR A 30 -10.86 3.71 5.07
CA TYR A 30 -11.96 2.76 4.95
C TYR A 30 -13.31 3.46 4.85
N THR A 31 -14.27 2.78 4.23
CA THR A 31 -15.69 3.10 4.28
C THR A 31 -16.47 1.87 4.72
N LYS A 32 -17.42 2.04 5.64
CA LYS A 32 -18.21 0.95 6.20
C LYS A 32 -19.67 1.37 6.32
N LYS A 33 -20.58 0.55 5.79
CA LYS A 33 -22.01 0.71 6.05
C LYS A 33 -22.35 0.15 7.43
N ILE A 34 -22.89 0.99 8.28
CA ILE A 34 -23.48 0.66 9.58
C ILE A 34 -24.99 0.75 9.43
N SER A 35 -25.61 -0.29 8.88
CA SER A 35 -27.08 -0.41 8.92
C SER A 35 -27.47 -0.95 10.29
N THR A 36 -28.21 -0.18 11.08
CA THR A 36 -28.83 -0.69 12.31
C THR A 36 -29.98 -1.62 11.89
N LYS A 37 -30.02 -2.84 12.44
CA LYS A 37 -30.90 -3.94 11.99
C LYS A 37 -32.41 -3.70 12.21
N SER A 38 -32.83 -2.48 12.54
CA SER A 38 -34.24 -2.13 12.68
C SER A 38 -34.80 -1.68 11.34
N ARG A 39 -35.97 -2.20 10.96
CA ARG A 39 -36.63 -1.91 9.67
C ARG A 39 -37.00 -0.42 9.47
N THR A 40 -36.86 0.39 10.51
CA THR A 40 -37.16 1.83 10.56
C THR A 40 -35.93 2.71 10.79
N SER A 41 -34.76 2.13 11.03
CA SER A 41 -33.57 2.94 11.26
C SER A 41 -32.86 3.24 9.95
N GLU A 42 -32.50 4.51 9.76
CA GLU A 42 -31.81 5.00 8.58
C GLU A 42 -30.44 4.32 8.43
N ASP A 43 -30.04 4.09 7.18
CA ASP A 43 -28.73 3.56 6.88
C ASP A 43 -27.66 4.57 7.28
N MET A 44 -26.66 4.13 8.05
CA MET A 44 -25.53 4.96 8.43
C MET A 44 -24.26 4.46 7.78
N TYR A 45 -23.31 5.36 7.54
CA TYR A 45 -22.00 5.08 6.99
C TYR A 45 -20.94 5.70 7.86
N GLU A 46 -19.87 4.94 8.09
CA GLU A 46 -18.66 5.37 8.74
C GLU A 46 -17.53 5.44 7.72
N ILE A 47 -16.81 6.54 7.71
CA ILE A 47 -15.57 6.67 6.96
C ILE A 47 -14.43 6.98 7.92
N LEU A 48 -13.28 6.34 7.68
CA LEU A 48 -12.06 6.63 8.41
C LEU A 48 -11.06 7.29 7.48
N VAL A 49 -10.50 8.40 7.94
CA VAL A 49 -9.63 9.26 7.16
C VAL A 49 -8.32 9.44 7.90
N GLY A 50 -7.20 9.30 7.20
CA GLY A 50 -5.86 9.53 7.70
C GLY A 50 -5.34 10.90 7.25
N LEU A 51 -4.71 11.61 8.19
CA LEU A 51 -3.91 12.81 7.94
C LEU A 51 -2.46 12.51 8.29
N ASP A 52 -1.55 12.74 7.36
CA ASP A 52 -0.12 12.75 7.65
C ASP A 52 0.32 14.16 8.03
N SER A 53 0.59 14.34 9.33
CA SER A 53 0.96 15.64 9.91
C SER A 53 2.43 16.02 9.67
N GLU A 54 3.06 15.51 8.62
CA GLU A 54 4.50 15.74 8.32
C GLU A 54 4.71 16.55 7.03
N HIS A 55 3.74 17.38 6.65
CA HIS A 55 3.89 18.38 5.60
C HIS A 55 3.62 19.78 6.17
N GLN A 56 4.60 20.29 6.93
CA GLN A 56 4.90 21.71 6.79
C GLN A 56 5.49 21.88 5.39
N ASP A 57 4.94 22.82 4.64
CA ASP A 57 5.33 23.15 3.29
C ASP A 57 6.85 23.30 3.12
N GLU A 58 7.48 22.39 2.37
CA GLU A 58 8.74 22.68 1.70
C GLU A 58 8.61 22.39 0.20
N VAL A 59 8.00 23.34 -0.50
CA VAL A 59 8.29 23.54 -1.92
C VAL A 59 9.74 24.02 -2.02
N LYS A 60 10.66 23.10 -2.34
CA LYS A 60 11.92 23.36 -3.08
C LYS A 60 12.57 22.05 -3.51
N THR A 61 12.53 21.78 -4.81
CA THR A 61 13.52 20.95 -5.52
C THR A 61 14.92 21.31 -5.03
N GLN A 62 15.68 20.41 -4.38
CA GLN A 62 17.12 20.19 -4.55
C GLN A 62 17.55 18.80 -4.05
N VAL A 63 18.60 18.31 -4.70
CA VAL A 63 19.20 16.98 -4.68
C VAL A 63 19.61 16.49 -3.29
N ILE A 64 19.40 15.19 -3.06
CA ILE A 64 19.76 14.44 -1.85
C ILE A 64 21.26 14.58 -1.54
N GLN A 65 21.58 15.17 -0.38
CA GLN A 65 22.77 14.84 0.41
C GLN A 65 22.31 14.53 1.84
N PRO A 66 22.76 13.44 2.47
CA PRO A 66 22.39 13.12 3.84
C PRO A 66 23.28 13.88 4.82
N SER A 67 22.76 14.90 5.50
CA SER A 67 23.35 15.36 6.76
C SER A 67 22.52 14.82 7.92
N VAL A 68 23.13 13.88 8.63
CA VAL A 68 22.74 13.42 9.96
C VAL A 68 22.67 14.59 10.93
N GLN A 69 21.55 14.69 11.68
CA GLN A 69 21.50 14.90 13.14
C GLN A 69 20.07 15.24 13.57
N SER A 70 19.44 14.31 14.29
CA SER A 70 18.58 14.61 15.45
C SER A 70 18.30 13.31 16.18
N GLU A 71 18.81 13.24 17.41
CA GLU A 71 18.69 12.14 18.34
C GLU A 71 17.23 12.01 18.81
N HIS A 72 16.45 11.17 18.13
CA HIS A 72 15.29 10.55 18.74
C HIS A 72 15.58 9.06 18.87
N ASN A 73 15.52 8.55 20.10
CA ASN A 73 15.53 7.12 20.40
C ASN A 73 14.22 6.51 19.87
N VAL A 74 14.16 6.32 18.55
CA VAL A 74 13.09 5.56 17.91
C VAL A 74 13.59 4.12 17.87
N ASN A 75 13.04 3.25 18.71
CA ASN A 75 13.19 1.81 18.56
C ASN A 75 12.35 1.38 17.34
N THR A 76 12.77 1.80 16.14
CA THR A 76 12.27 1.24 14.90
C THR A 76 12.95 -0.10 14.73
N GLN A 77 12.18 -1.18 14.92
CA GLN A 77 12.60 -2.50 14.49
C GLN A 77 12.82 -2.44 12.98
N PHE A 78 14.08 -2.35 12.56
CA PHE A 78 14.45 -2.41 11.17
C PHE A 78 14.17 -3.84 10.70
N VAL A 79 13.03 -4.05 10.06
CA VAL A 79 12.67 -5.35 9.50
C VAL A 79 13.57 -5.60 8.31
N ASP A 80 14.46 -6.60 8.42
CA ASP A 80 15.40 -6.94 7.37
C ASP A 80 14.71 -7.78 6.27
N TYR A 81 14.09 -7.10 5.31
CA TYR A 81 13.44 -7.73 4.15
C TYR A 81 14.44 -8.38 3.17
N ARG A 82 15.75 -8.26 3.40
CA ARG A 82 16.78 -8.74 2.48
C ARG A 82 16.68 -10.23 2.21
N ALA A 83 16.35 -11.02 3.22
CA ALA A 83 16.22 -12.48 3.07
C ALA A 83 15.02 -12.87 2.19
N GLU A 84 13.86 -12.22 2.38
CA GLU A 84 12.66 -12.48 1.57
C GLU A 84 12.87 -12.02 0.12
N ILE A 85 13.49 -10.86 -0.09
CA ILE A 85 13.85 -10.36 -1.41
C ILE A 85 14.81 -11.31 -2.13
N LEU A 86 15.83 -11.82 -1.43
CA LEU A 86 16.82 -12.73 -2.00
C LEU A 86 16.20 -14.07 -2.39
N LYS A 87 15.26 -14.57 -1.58
CA LYS A 87 14.46 -15.76 -1.91
C LYS A 87 13.60 -15.55 -3.17
N MET A 88 12.96 -14.38 -3.30
CA MET A 88 12.18 -14.04 -4.49
C MET A 88 13.05 -13.93 -5.75
N GLN A 89 14.27 -13.38 -5.64
CA GLN A 89 15.20 -13.31 -6.76
C GLN A 89 15.61 -14.72 -7.25
N GLN A 90 15.86 -15.64 -6.32
CA GLN A 90 16.24 -17.02 -6.64
C GLN A 90 15.11 -17.78 -7.37
N SER A 91 13.84 -17.57 -6.98
CA SER A 91 12.72 -18.22 -7.66
C SER A 91 12.54 -17.72 -9.10
N ILE A 92 12.73 -16.42 -9.33
CA ILE A 92 12.70 -15.82 -10.68
C ILE A 92 13.81 -16.40 -11.56
N GLU A 93 15.02 -16.56 -11.02
CA GLU A 93 16.16 -17.14 -11.75
C GLU A 93 15.88 -18.60 -12.16
N GLN A 94 15.26 -19.39 -11.28
CA GLN A 94 14.87 -20.77 -11.59
C GLN A 94 13.85 -20.84 -12.73
N VAL A 95 12.84 -19.96 -12.71
CA VAL A 95 11.84 -19.88 -13.79
C VAL A 95 12.52 -19.55 -15.11
N GLN A 96 13.41 -18.54 -15.14
CA GLN A 96 14.18 -18.21 -16.34
C GLN A 96 14.98 -19.41 -16.86
N LYS A 97 15.73 -20.11 -16.00
CA LYS A 97 16.47 -21.31 -16.41
C LYS A 97 15.56 -22.41 -16.95
N SER A 98 14.42 -22.66 -16.32
CA SER A 98 13.48 -23.70 -16.77
C SER A 98 12.82 -23.39 -18.12
N ILE A 99 12.55 -22.12 -18.42
CA ILE A 99 11.97 -21.68 -19.70
C ILE A 99 13.01 -21.76 -20.81
N TRP A 100 14.27 -21.47 -20.48
CA TRP A 100 15.36 -21.37 -21.46
C TRP A 100 16.19 -22.65 -21.65
N VAL A 101 15.89 -23.74 -20.94
CA VAL A 101 16.44 -25.07 -21.23
C VAL A 101 15.50 -25.76 -22.22
N PRO A 102 15.83 -25.86 -23.52
CA PRO A 102 15.02 -26.63 -24.45
C PRO A 102 15.04 -28.10 -24.02
N LYS A 103 13.90 -28.63 -23.56
CA LYS A 103 13.67 -30.08 -23.34
C LYS A 103 13.64 -30.87 -24.67
N SER A 104 14.23 -30.33 -25.73
CA SER A 104 14.27 -30.98 -27.03
C SER A 104 15.38 -32.03 -27.01
N GLN A 105 15.04 -33.22 -26.52
CA GLN A 105 15.66 -34.43 -27.07
C GLN A 105 15.15 -34.56 -28.50
N LEU A 106 15.78 -33.84 -29.42
CA LEU A 106 15.61 -34.09 -30.84
C LEU A 106 16.16 -35.49 -31.08
N PHE A 107 15.28 -36.48 -31.16
CA PHE A 107 15.67 -37.80 -31.65
C PHE A 107 16.21 -37.60 -33.05
N ASP A 108 17.53 -37.71 -33.19
CA ASP A 108 18.16 -37.80 -34.50
C ASP A 108 17.78 -39.16 -35.07
N LEU A 109 16.60 -39.21 -35.70
CA LEU A 109 16.18 -40.32 -36.53
C LEU A 109 17.10 -40.29 -37.74
N THR A 110 18.27 -40.87 -37.58
CA THR A 110 19.16 -41.22 -38.70
C THR A 110 18.36 -42.09 -39.65
N ILE A 111 17.89 -41.49 -40.75
CA ILE A 111 17.19 -42.21 -41.81
C ILE A 111 18.28 -43.01 -42.55
N PRO A 112 18.28 -44.35 -42.51
CA PRO A 112 19.27 -45.12 -43.23
C PRO A 112 19.12 -44.92 -44.75
N PRO A 113 20.24 -45.06 -45.51
CA PRO A 113 20.32 -44.72 -46.92
C PRO A 113 19.43 -45.59 -47.83
#